data_AF-A0A0C2DL03-F1
#
_entry.id   AF-A0A0C2DL03-F1
#
_cell.length_a   1.000
_cell.length_b   1.000
_cell.length_c   1.000
_cell.angle_alpha   90.00
_cell.angle_beta   90.00
_cell.angle_gamma   90.00
#
_symmetry.space_group_name_H-M   'P 1'
#
loop_
_entity.id
_entity.type
_entity.pdbx_description
1 polymer ?
#
loop_
_entity_poly.entity_id
_entity_poly.type
_entity_poly.pdbx_seq_one_letter_code
_entity_poly.pdbx_strand_id
1 'polypeptide(L)'
;MQCTKCAATFCWLCNRVLDKNNPYAHFNEENGGTCANRLFEGITGSDSDDDEDGGINWMDFVHDDDSESDSEVEFVFRESSDESD
;
A
#
# COMPACT_ATOMS: atom_id res chain seq x y z
N MET A 1 -0.21 1.26 11.20
CA MET A 1 -0.80 -0.01 10.73
C MET A 1 -2.26 -0.07 11.17
N GLN A 2 -3.13 -0.78 10.44
CA GLN A 2 -4.57 -0.82 10.72
C GLN A 2 -5.06 -2.28 10.83
N CYS A 3 -5.84 -2.59 11.86
CA CYS A 3 -6.44 -3.91 12.04
C CYS A 3 -7.67 -4.07 11.14
N THR A 4 -7.77 -5.17 10.38
CA THR A 4 -8.89 -5.43 9.48
C THR A 4 -10.18 -5.84 10.18
N LYS A 5 -10.08 -6.40 11.40
CA LYS A 5 -11.26 -6.82 12.18
C LYS A 5 -11.94 -5.67 12.90
N CYS A 6 -11.17 -4.74 13.47
CA CYS A 6 -11.70 -3.67 14.31
C CYS A 6 -11.41 -2.26 13.78
N ALA A 7 -10.75 -2.13 12.62
CA ALA A 7 -10.35 -0.85 12.01
C ALA A 7 -9.56 0.08 12.95
N ALA A 8 -8.93 -0.47 13.99
CA ALA A 8 -8.09 0.30 14.90
C ALA A 8 -6.73 0.55 14.25
N THR A 9 -6.30 1.81 14.24
CA THR A 9 -4.94 2.18 13.88
C THR A 9 -4.03 1.99 15.07
N PHE A 10 -2.90 1.33 14.88
CA PHE A 10 -1.93 1.04 15.93
C PHE A 10 -0.49 1.16 15.42
N CYS A 11 0.42 1.37 16.37
CA CYS A 11 1.85 1.35 16.14
C CYS A 11 2.35 -0.09 16.22
N TRP A 12 3.09 -0.53 15.21
CA TRP A 12 3.60 -1.89 15.12
C TRP A 12 4.88 -2.12 15.94
N LEU A 13 5.58 -1.03 16.30
CA LEU A 13 6.78 -1.08 17.14
C LEU A 13 6.43 -1.27 18.62
N CYS A 14 5.39 -0.59 19.10
CA CYS A 14 5.02 -0.57 20.52
C CYS A 14 3.63 -1.15 20.83
N ASN A 15 2.90 -1.64 19.81
CA ASN A 15 1.55 -2.20 19.92
C ASN A 15 0.49 -1.28 20.54
N ARG A 16 0.74 0.04 20.57
CA ARG A 16 -0.20 1.03 21.11
C ARG A 16 -1.23 1.44 20.06
N VAL A 17 -2.49 1.58 20.48
CA VAL A 17 -3.55 2.18 19.66
C VAL A 17 -3.24 3.67 19.44
N LEU A 18 -3.30 4.11 18.20
CA LEU A 18 -3.01 5.48 17.79
C LEU A 18 -4.29 6.28 17.57
N ASP A 19 -4.13 7.59 17.50
CA ASP A 19 -5.23 8.47 17.12
C ASP A 19 -5.68 8.18 15.67
N LYS A 20 -6.99 8.18 15.44
CA LYS A 20 -7.57 7.89 14.12
C LYS A 20 -7.43 9.08 13.17
N ASN A 21 -7.38 10.29 13.69
CA ASN A 21 -7.29 11.52 12.90
C ASN A 21 -5.85 11.83 12.50
N ASN A 22 -4.88 11.51 13.36
CA ASN A 22 -3.46 11.73 13.09
C ASN A 22 -2.57 10.60 13.64
N PRO A 23 -2.60 9.41 13.03
CA PRO A 23 -1.80 8.27 13.48
C PRO A 23 -0.29 8.49 13.28
N TYR A 24 0.10 9.35 12.33
CA TYR A 24 1.50 9.60 12.03
C TYR A 24 2.19 10.52 13.03
N ALA A 25 1.44 11.32 13.81
CA ALA A 25 2.02 12.14 14.88
C ALA A 25 2.81 11.32 15.91
N HIS A 26 2.49 10.03 16.08
CA HIS A 26 3.25 9.14 16.95
C HIS A 26 4.66 8.82 16.42
N PHE A 27 4.94 9.04 15.15
CA PHE A 27 6.27 8.80 14.57
C PHE A 27 7.10 10.08 14.46
N ASN A 28 6.56 11.23 14.87
CA ASN A 28 7.31 12.48 14.98
C ASN A 28 8.18 12.49 16.24
N GLU A 29 9.29 13.23 16.22
CA GLU A 29 10.26 13.30 17.33
C GLU A 29 9.63 13.74 18.66
N GLU A 30 8.67 14.65 18.62
CA GLU A 30 8.02 15.23 19.80
C GLU A 30 7.20 14.21 20.63
N ASN A 31 6.59 13.22 19.96
CA ASN A 31 5.57 12.35 20.57
C ASN A 31 5.92 10.85 20.49
N GLY A 32 6.95 10.50 19.71
CA GLY A 32 7.23 9.12 19.33
C GLY A 32 8.21 8.37 20.22
N GLY A 33 9.08 9.07 20.94
CA GLY A 33 10.12 8.43 21.75
C GLY A 33 10.91 7.40 20.95
N THR A 34 10.84 6.12 21.32
CA THR A 34 11.52 5.02 20.63
C THR A 34 10.92 4.63 19.27
N CYS A 35 9.73 5.16 18.93
CA CYS A 35 9.05 4.95 17.66
C CYS A 35 9.27 6.10 16.67
N ALA A 36 9.89 7.20 17.11
CA ALA A 36 10.14 8.36 16.25
C ALA A 36 11.03 7.98 15.06
N ASN A 37 10.68 8.46 13.86
CA ASN A 37 11.40 8.22 12.60
C ASN A 37 11.58 6.75 12.16
N ARG A 38 10.85 5.80 12.79
CA ARG A 38 10.98 4.35 12.51
C ARG A 38 9.77 3.76 11.80
N LEU A 39 8.95 4.61 11.17
CA LEU A 39 7.73 4.17 10.48
C LEU A 39 8.02 3.16 9.37
N PHE A 40 9.15 3.32 8.67
CA PHE A 40 9.58 2.52 7.53
C PHE A 40 10.73 1.55 7.85
N GLU A 41 11.00 1.31 9.13
CA GLU A 41 12.06 0.36 9.50
C GLU A 41 11.76 -1.04 8.95
N GLY A 42 12.78 -1.68 8.34
CA GLY A 42 12.67 -3.01 7.75
C GLY A 42 12.13 -3.05 6.32
N ILE A 43 11.81 -1.91 5.71
CA ILE A 43 11.56 -1.83 4.26
C ILE A 43 12.92 -1.77 3.55
N THR A 44 13.30 -2.89 2.95
CA THR A 44 14.48 -3.01 2.08
C THR A 44 14.10 -2.51 0.68
N GLY A 45 13.88 -1.20 0.57
CA GLY A 45 13.52 -0.55 -0.69
C GLY A 45 14.29 0.75 -0.81
N SER A 46 15.48 0.67 -1.38
CA SER A 46 16.20 1.81 -1.99
C SER A 46 16.91 2.80 -1.06
N ASP A 47 17.65 2.36 -0.03
CA ASP A 47 18.67 3.22 0.61
C ASP A 47 19.93 2.44 1.04
N SER A 48 20.48 1.63 0.13
CA SER A 48 21.88 1.21 0.16
C SER A 48 22.30 0.71 -1.21
N ASP A 49 23.26 1.40 -1.79
CA ASP A 49 24.26 0.80 -2.67
C ASP A 49 25.02 -0.26 -1.86
N ASP A 50 24.47 -1.47 -1.72
CA ASP A 50 25.27 -2.66 -1.40
C ASP A 50 24.57 -3.88 -1.98
N ASP A 51 25.20 -4.41 -3.02
CA ASP A 51 24.86 -5.63 -3.73
C ASP A 51 24.77 -6.83 -2.76
N GLU A 52 23.73 -7.64 -2.90
CA GLU A 52 23.75 -9.12 -2.96
C GLU A 52 22.46 -9.72 -2.33
N ASP A 53 21.75 -10.47 -3.18
CA ASP A 53 20.68 -11.44 -2.90
C ASP A 53 19.23 -10.93 -2.67
N GLY A 54 18.44 -10.98 -3.75
CA GLY A 54 17.03 -11.39 -3.67
C GLY A 54 15.97 -10.34 -3.33
N GLY A 55 16.28 -9.05 -3.44
CA GLY A 55 15.28 -7.98 -3.26
C GLY A 55 14.06 -8.17 -4.18
N ILE A 56 12.88 -8.23 -3.59
CA ILE A 56 11.59 -8.26 -4.32
C ILE A 56 11.46 -7.02 -5.22
N ASN A 57 11.72 -7.19 -6.53
CA ASN A 57 11.50 -6.13 -7.49
C ASN A 57 10.00 -6.02 -7.82
N TRP A 58 9.32 -5.08 -7.18
CA TRP A 58 7.90 -4.80 -7.43
C TRP A 58 7.58 -4.44 -8.89
N MET A 59 8.59 -4.01 -9.68
CA MET A 59 8.44 -3.69 -11.09
C MET A 59 8.40 -4.94 -11.99
N ASP A 60 8.89 -6.10 -11.50
CA ASP A 60 8.87 -7.39 -12.20
C ASP A 60 7.45 -7.99 -12.27
N PHE A 61 6.60 -7.68 -11.29
CA PHE A 61 5.20 -8.11 -11.27
C PHE A 61 4.28 -7.33 -12.24
N VAL A 62 4.78 -6.26 -12.89
CA VAL A 62 3.93 -5.32 -13.66
C VAL A 62 4.24 -5.33 -15.17
N HIS A 63 5.16 -6.17 -15.65
CA HIS A 63 5.50 -6.26 -17.07
C HIS A 63 5.54 -7.72 -17.55
N ASP A 64 4.37 -8.31 -17.78
CA ASP A 64 4.11 -9.22 -18.91
C ASP A 64 2.59 -9.40 -19.08
N ASP A 65 1.92 -8.37 -19.60
CA ASP A 65 0.75 -8.55 -20.48
C ASP A 65 0.54 -7.22 -21.24
N ASP A 66 1.49 -6.86 -22.10
CA ASP A 66 1.21 -5.92 -23.19
C ASP A 66 0.81 -6.72 -24.42
N SER A 67 -0.43 -7.22 -24.38
CA SER A 67 -1.21 -7.57 -25.58
C SER A 67 -2.61 -7.00 -25.44
N GLU A 68 -2.68 -5.67 -25.41
CA GLU A 68 -3.79 -4.78 -25.81
C GLU A 68 -5.22 -5.24 -25.46
N SER A 69 -5.77 -4.72 -24.35
CA SER A 69 -7.20 -4.39 -24.28
C SER A 69 -7.43 -3.25 -23.29
N ASP A 70 -7.71 -2.07 -23.83
CA ASP A 70 -8.39 -0.98 -23.12
C ASP A 70 -9.73 -1.51 -22.61
N SER A 71 -9.87 -1.70 -21.30
CA SER A 71 -11.16 -1.95 -20.68
C SER A 71 -11.39 -0.90 -19.60
N GLU A 72 -11.94 0.23 -20.02
CA GLU A 72 -12.79 1.07 -19.19
C GLU A 72 -13.78 0.16 -18.45
N VAL A 73 -13.62 0.05 -17.13
CA VAL A 73 -14.55 -0.72 -16.29
C VAL A 73 -15.82 0.10 -16.05
N GLU A 74 -16.60 0.32 -17.11
CA GLU A 74 -17.99 0.79 -17.03
C GLU A 74 -18.91 -0.42 -16.77
N PHE A 75 -19.36 -0.51 -15.52
CA PHE A 75 -20.26 -1.55 -15.05
C PHE A 75 -21.72 -1.13 -15.30
N VAL A 76 -22.29 -1.40 -16.48
CA VAL A 76 -23.75 -1.32 -16.68
C VAL A 76 -24.29 -2.49 -17.52
N PHE A 77 -24.98 -3.39 -16.81
CA PHE A 77 -25.83 -4.45 -17.37
C PHE A 77 -26.97 -3.86 -18.22
N ARG A 78 -27.15 -4.36 -19.46
CA ARG A 78 -28.34 -5.10 -19.92
C ARG A 78 -28.43 -5.13 -21.44
N GLU A 79 -28.21 -6.32 -21.98
CA GLU A 79 -28.52 -6.72 -23.34
C GLU A 79 -30.03 -6.62 -23.62
N SER A 80 -30.42 -5.90 -24.66
CA SER A 80 -31.17 -6.48 -25.80
C SER A 80 -31.64 -5.39 -26.76
N SER A 81 -31.63 -5.76 -28.04
CA SER A 81 -32.39 -5.18 -29.16
C SER A 81 -31.84 -3.88 -29.75
N ASP A 82 -31.73 -3.69 -31.07
CA ASP A 82 -32.11 -4.45 -32.27
C ASP A 82 -31.78 -3.53 -33.47
N GLU A 83 -31.31 -4.12 -34.58
CA GLU A 83 -31.46 -3.68 -35.99
C GLU A 83 -30.97 -2.27 -36.44
N SER A 84 -30.04 -2.18 -37.41
CA SER A 84 -30.21 -2.17 -38.88
C SER A 84 -30.54 -0.78 -39.47
N ASP A 85 -29.60 -0.17 -40.21
CA ASP A 85 -29.68 0.18 -41.66
C ASP A 85 -28.44 0.99 -42.09
#